data_AF-A0A522T0A9-F1
#
_entry.id   AF-A0A522T0A9-F1
#
_cell.length_a   1.000
_cell.length_b   1.000
_cell.length_c   1.000
_cell.angle_alpha   90.00
_cell.angle_beta   90.00
_cell.angle_gamma   90.00
#
_symmetry.space_group_name_H-M   'P 1'
#
loop_
_entity.id
_entity.type
_entity.pdbx_description
1 polymer ?
#
loop_
_entity_poly.entity_id
_entity_poly.type
_entity_poly.pdbx_seq_one_letter_code
_entity_poly.pdbx_strand_id
1 'polypeptide(L)' 'MLKKNIQYILAKKGYKIVKTGSSNPYADMEPKFIEYFEKCKNYTRTSIERMYSVYKSVEYVVKNNLEGDMVECGTWR' A
#
# COMPACT_ATOMS: atom_id res chain seq x y z
N MET A 1 20.76 4.73 -28.44
CA MET A 1 21.25 5.92 -27.68
C MET A 1 20.12 6.68 -26.99
N LEU A 2 18.96 6.92 -27.65
CA LEU A 2 17.82 7.64 -27.08
C LEU A 2 17.35 7.12 -25.70
N LYS A 3 17.25 5.80 -25.54
CA LYS A 3 16.79 5.14 -24.31
C LYS A 3 17.74 5.38 -23.11
N LYS A 4 19.05 5.40 -23.35
CA LYS A 4 20.08 5.66 -22.32
C LYS A 4 20.05 7.13 -21.87
N ASN A 5 19.84 8.06 -22.81
CA ASN A 5 19.74 9.50 -22.51
C ASN A 5 18.48 9.81 -21.70
N ILE A 6 17.33 9.23 -22.07
CA ILE A 6 16.07 9.38 -21.32
C ILE A 6 16.24 8.83 -19.90
N GLN A 7 16.81 7.64 -19.75
CA GLN A 7 17.05 7.04 -18.45
C GLN A 7 18.01 7.89 -17.59
N TYR A 8 19.07 8.46 -18.18
CA TYR A 8 20.01 9.33 -17.48
C TYR A 8 19.34 10.63 -16.99
N ILE A 9 18.56 11.30 -17.84
CA ILE A 9 17.84 12.53 -17.48
C ILE A 9 16.83 12.27 -16.35
N LEU A 10 16.07 11.19 -16.46
CA LEU A 10 15.07 10.81 -15.45
C LEU A 10 15.74 10.43 -14.13
N ALA A 11 16.84 9.67 -14.16
CA ALA A 11 17.61 9.32 -12.96
C ALA A 11 18.15 10.56 -12.24
N LYS A 12 18.68 11.55 -12.98
CA LYS A 12 19.16 12.82 -12.40
C LYS A 12 18.03 13.63 -11.74
N LYS A 13 16.78 13.42 -12.18
CA LYS A 13 15.57 13.99 -11.57
C LYS A 13 14.96 13.11 -10.47
N GLY A 14 15.60 12.01 -10.08
CA GLY A 14 15.13 11.10 -9.03
C GLY A 14 14.15 10.01 -9.49
N TYR A 15 13.91 9.87 -10.79
CA TYR A 15 13.00 8.86 -11.33
C TYR A 15 13.76 7.61 -11.79
N LYS A 16 13.25 6.42 -11.43
CA LYS A 16 13.72 5.14 -11.92
C LYS A 16 12.70 4.56 -12.91
N ILE A 17 13.14 4.28 -14.14
CA ILE A 17 12.31 3.58 -15.12
C ILE A 17 12.28 2.10 -14.75
N VAL A 18 11.08 1.56 -14.57
CA VAL A 18 10.83 0.13 -14.36
C VAL A 18 9.89 -0.37 -15.45
N LYS A 19 9.96 -1.67 -15.76
CA LYS A 19 9.03 -2.28 -16.72
C LYS A 19 7.66 -2.35 -16.06
N THR A 20 6.61 -1.94 -16.78
CA THR A 20 5.24 -2.07 -16.29
C THR A 20 4.96 -3.52 -15.91
N GLY A 21 4.51 -3.74 -14.67
CA GLY A 21 4.26 -5.08 -14.12
C GLY A 21 5.48 -5.80 -13.53
N SER A 22 6.70 -5.23 -13.59
CA SER A 22 7.90 -5.83 -12.98
C SER A 22 8.26 -5.27 -11.61
N SER A 23 7.61 -4.19 -11.18
CA SER A 23 7.83 -3.53 -9.90
C SER A 23 6.71 -3.88 -8.94
N ASN A 24 7.04 -4.11 -7.66
CA ASN A 24 6.03 -4.20 -6.61
C ASN A 24 5.22 -2.88 -6.62
N PRO A 25 3.92 -2.90 -6.96
CA PRO A 25 3.09 -1.70 -6.99
C PRO A 25 2.88 -1.10 -5.59
N TYR A 26 3.27 -1.82 -4.54
CA TYR A 26 3.06 -1.46 -3.13
C TYR A 26 4.39 -1.33 -2.38
N ALA A 27 5.39 -0.71 -3.01
CA ALA A 27 6.76 -0.62 -2.48
C ALA A 27 6.87 0.18 -1.16
N ASP A 28 5.85 0.97 -0.85
CA ASP A 28 5.67 1.82 0.33
C ASP A 28 4.92 1.12 1.48
N MET A 29 4.52 -0.14 1.30
CA MET A 29 3.75 -0.90 2.29
C MET A 29 4.52 -2.13 2.75
N GLU A 30 4.41 -2.48 4.04
CA GLU A 30 5.14 -3.61 4.60
C GLU A 30 4.65 -4.94 4.00
N PRO A 31 5.55 -5.92 3.77
CA PRO A 31 5.16 -7.23 3.23
C PRO A 31 4.05 -7.93 4.03
N LYS A 32 4.02 -7.70 5.35
CA LYS A 32 2.98 -8.26 6.21
C LYS A 32 1.59 -7.69 5.91
N PHE A 33 1.51 -6.40 5.61
CA PHE A 33 0.25 -5.80 5.15
C PHE A 33 -0.18 -6.38 3.81
N ILE A 34 0.76 -6.57 2.87
CA ILE A 34 0.45 -7.16 1.55
C ILE A 34 -0.14 -8.57 1.69
N GLU A 35 0.35 -9.38 2.64
CA GLU A 35 -0.23 -10.68 2.96
C GLU A 35 -1.71 -10.56 3.38
N TYR A 36 -2.06 -9.57 4.20
CA TYR A 36 -3.45 -9.33 4.61
C TYR A 36 -4.28 -8.74 3.48
N PHE A 37 -3.74 -7.79 2.71
CA PHE A 37 -4.40 -7.21 1.55
C PHE A 37 -4.82 -8.29 0.56
N GLU A 38 -3.92 -9.21 0.19
CA GLU A 38 -4.22 -10.28 -0.77
C GLU A 38 -5.34 -11.21 -0.27
N LYS A 39 -5.44 -11.43 1.04
CA LYS A 39 -6.52 -12.21 1.66
C LYS A 39 -7.84 -11.44 1.71
N CYS A 40 -7.80 -10.13 1.96
CA CYS A 40 -8.97 -9.32 2.28
C CYS A 40 -9.56 -8.54 1.10
N LYS A 41 -8.80 -8.28 0.03
CA LYS A 41 -9.19 -7.38 -1.08
C LYS A 41 -10.50 -7.74 -1.79
N ASN A 42 -10.94 -9.00 -1.71
CA ASN A 42 -12.20 -9.45 -2.32
C ASN A 42 -13.42 -9.26 -1.40
N TYR A 43 -13.22 -8.92 -0.13
CA TYR A 43 -14.24 -8.70 0.90
C TYR A 43 -14.38 -7.22 1.28
N THR A 44 -13.93 -6.33 0.41
CA THR A 44 -14.08 -4.89 0.60
C THR A 44 -14.09 -4.21 -0.75
N ARG A 45 -14.76 -3.06 -0.82
CA ARG A 45 -14.66 -2.14 -1.97
C ARG A 45 -13.67 -1.01 -1.72
N THR A 46 -13.02 -1.02 -0.56
CA THR A 46 -12.03 0.00 -0.23
C THR A 46 -10.76 -0.21 -1.05
N SER A 47 -10.11 0.90 -1.41
CA SER A 47 -8.83 0.85 -2.12
C SER A 47 -7.72 0.36 -1.17
N ILE A 48 -6.59 -0.09 -1.73
CA ILE A 48 -5.48 -0.60 -0.93
C ILE A 48 -4.97 0.44 0.08
N GLU A 49 -4.96 1.73 -0.28
CA GLU A 49 -4.53 2.80 0.61
C GLU A 49 -5.45 2.93 1.83
N ARG A 50 -6.76 2.73 1.65
CA ARG A 50 -7.73 2.73 2.76
C ARG A 50 -7.57 1.49 3.64
N MET A 51 -7.36 0.32 3.04
CA MET A 51 -7.05 -0.89 3.80
C MET A 51 -5.75 -0.73 4.61
N TYR A 52 -4.74 -0.08 4.03
CA TYR A 52 -3.47 0.21 4.71
C TYR A 52 -3.66 1.19 5.86
N SER A 53 -4.48 2.22 5.68
CA SER A 53 -4.85 3.14 6.75
C SER A 53 -5.48 2.41 7.93
N VAL A 54 -6.44 1.52 7.68
CA VAL A 54 -7.07 0.70 8.74
C VAL A 54 -6.03 -0.18 9.44
N TYR A 55 -5.16 -0.85 8.68
CA TYR A 55 -4.08 -1.68 9.23
C TYR A 55 -3.18 -0.89 10.20
N LYS A 56 -2.70 0.30 9.79
CA LYS A 56 -1.85 1.15 10.65
C LYS A 56 -2.60 1.75 11.84
N SER A 57 -3.87 2.11 11.68
CA SER A 57 -4.72 2.57 12.78
C SER A 57 -4.91 1.48 13.85
N VAL A 58 -5.23 0.25 13.44
CA VAL A 58 -5.38 -0.89 14.34
C VAL A 58 -4.04 -1.23 15.02
N GLU A 59 -2.94 -1.25 14.26
CA GLU A 59 -1.60 -1.47 14.81
C GLU A 59 -1.27 -0.44 15.91
N TYR A 60 -1.57 0.84 15.67
CA TYR A 60 -1.35 1.89 16.65
C TYR A 60 -2.20 1.70 17.91
N VAL A 61 -3.50 1.43 17.77
CA VAL A 61 -4.42 1.21 18.90
C VAL A 61 -3.95 0.06 19.76
N VAL A 62 -3.63 -1.10 19.14
CA VAL A 62 -3.18 -2.30 19.84
C VAL A 62 -1.83 -2.07 20.51
N LYS A 63 -0.87 -1.47 19.80
CA LYS A 63 0.49 -1.21 20.33
C LYS A 63 0.47 -0.30 21.56
N ASN A 64 -0.46 0.64 21.62
CA ASN A 64 -0.58 1.59 22.73
C ASN A 64 -1.62 1.17 23.78
N ASN A 65 -2.23 -0.01 23.63
CA ASN A 65 -3.23 -0.56 24.54
C ASN A 65 -4.37 0.44 24.84
N LEU A 66 -4.88 1.09 23.80
CA LEU A 66 -5.97 2.05 23.94
C LEU A 66 -7.30 1.30 24.11
N GLU A 67 -8.06 1.68 25.15
CA GLU A 67 -9.36 1.09 25.45
C GLU A 67 -10.46 1.59 24.51
N GLY A 68 -11.43 0.72 24.20
CA GLY A 68 -12.59 1.03 23.39
C GLY A 68 -12.89 -0.04 22.33
N ASP A 69 -13.99 0.16 21.62
CA ASP A 69 -14.43 -0.73 20.55
C ASP A 69 -14.06 -0.20 19.16
N MET A 70 -13.92 -1.10 18.19
CA MET A 70 -13.75 -0.76 16.78
C MET A 70 -15.08 -0.95 16.05
N VAL A 71 -15.53 0.07 15.32
CA VAL A 71 -16.79 0.04 14.56
C VAL A 71 -16.57 0.56 13.13
N GLU A 72 -17.22 -0.08 12.16
CA GLU A 72 -17.34 0.39 10.79
C GLU A 72 -18.84 0.60 10.46
N CYS A 73 -19.22 1.82 10.10
CA CYS A 73 -20.62 2.17 9.81
C CYS A 73 -20.83 2.24 8.30
N GLY A 74 -21.68 1.35 7.76
CA GLY A 74 -21.94 1.26 6.32
C GLY A 74 -20.94 0.35 5.61
N THR A 75 -21.04 -0.95 5.89
CA THR A 75 -20.14 -1.98 5.36
C THR A 75 -20.62 -2.55 4.04
N TRP A 76 -19.71 -3.26 3.37
CA TRP A 76 -20.03 -4.18 2.28
C TRP A 76 -19.79 -5.63 2.75
N ARG A 77 -19.65 -6.58 1.84
CA ARG A 77 -19.62 -8.02 2.09
C ARG A 77 -18.29 -8.53 2.63
#